data_AF-A0A535LRH1-F1
#
_entry.id   AF-A0A535LRH1-F1
#
_cell.length_a   1.000
_cell.length_b   1.000
_cell.length_c   1.000
_cell.angle_alpha   90.00
_cell.angle_beta   90.00
_cell.angle_gamma   90.00
#
_symmetry.space_group_name_H-M   'P 1'
#
loop_
_entity.id
_entity.type
_entity.pdbx_description
1 polymer ?
#
loop_
_entity_poly.entity_id
_entity_poly.type
_entity_poly.pdbx_seq_one_letter_code
_entity_poly.pdbx_strand_id
1 'polypeptide(L)'
;MTTVTLQPGFSTGWFAHTPHVAILTKGTWAFYAPRNGKCEKVEEYHAGDAWIHPVHRHLGVVEGNEPAVITLFGFNLRHGEPLPVLDSNPDHFDFTQAPPSECPTQLR
;
A
#
# COMPACT_ATOMS: atom_id res chain seq x y z
N MET A 1 -0.25 9.44 -11.87
CA MET A 1 0.73 9.44 -10.76
C MET A 1 0.13 10.28 -9.65
N THR A 2 0.18 9.80 -8.41
CA THR A 2 -0.36 10.54 -7.27
C THR A 2 0.66 10.55 -6.14
N THR A 3 0.91 11.71 -5.54
CA THR A 3 1.72 11.81 -4.31
C THR A 3 0.81 12.06 -3.13
N VAL A 4 0.98 11.28 -2.06
CA VAL A 4 0.23 11.41 -0.82
C VAL A 4 1.18 11.64 0.35
N THR A 5 0.74 12.48 1.29
CA THR A 5 1.41 12.68 2.57
C THR A 5 0.54 12.08 3.66
N LEU A 6 1.06 11.08 4.36
CA LEU A 6 0.36 10.32 5.39
C LEU A 6 1.00 10.62 6.75
N GLN A 7 0.18 10.98 7.73
CA GLN A 7 0.67 11.38 9.05
C GLN A 7 1.09 10.17 9.90
N PRO A 8 1.95 10.36 10.93
CA PRO A 8 2.22 9.32 11.92
C PRO A 8 0.93 8.73 12.50
N GLY A 9 0.88 7.40 12.67
CA GLY A 9 -0.31 6.67 13.11
C GLY A 9 -1.38 6.46 12.02
N PHE A 10 -1.13 6.91 10.77
CA PHE A 10 -2.01 6.57 9.66
C PHE A 10 -1.89 5.08 9.31
N SER A 11 -3.06 4.45 9.14
CA SER A 11 -3.22 3.09 8.64
C SER A 11 -4.29 3.10 7.55
N THR A 12 -4.05 2.39 6.45
CA THR A 12 -5.03 2.23 5.37
C THR A 12 -6.25 1.40 5.79
N GLY A 13 -6.13 0.60 6.86
CA GLY A 13 -6.98 -0.56 7.06
C GLY A 13 -6.62 -1.68 6.09
N TRP A 14 -7.43 -2.74 6.04
CA TRP A 14 -7.22 -3.85 5.12
C TRP A 14 -7.78 -3.53 3.74
N PHE A 15 -6.97 -3.75 2.71
CA PHE A 15 -7.35 -3.50 1.34
C PHE A 15 -6.58 -4.40 0.38
N ALA A 16 -7.04 -4.46 -0.85
CA ALA A 16 -6.31 -5.03 -1.97
C ALA A 16 -6.34 -4.03 -3.13
N HIS A 17 -5.36 -4.11 -4.03
CA HIS A 17 -5.35 -3.24 -5.20
C HIS A 17 -4.68 -3.90 -6.41
N THR A 18 -5.01 -3.41 -7.61
CA THR A 18 -4.29 -3.74 -8.85
C THR A 18 -2.81 -3.37 -8.75
N PRO A 19 -1.90 -4.02 -9.49
CA PRO A 19 -0.47 -3.79 -9.33
C PRO A 19 -0.10 -2.30 -9.48
N HIS A 20 0.86 -1.84 -8.66
CA HIS A 20 1.42 -0.50 -8.78
C HIS A 20 2.93 -0.49 -8.49
N VAL A 21 3.59 0.59 -8.91
CA VAL A 21 4.90 0.99 -8.36
C VAL A 21 4.69 2.11 -7.35
N ALA A 22 5.48 2.10 -6.29
CA ALA A 22 5.52 3.15 -5.30
C ALA A 22 6.96 3.59 -5.03
N ILE A 23 7.13 4.87 -4.71
CA ILE A 23 8.40 5.47 -4.31
C ILE A 23 8.16 6.20 -2.99
N LEU A 24 8.94 5.88 -1.97
CA LEU A 24 8.89 6.56 -0.67
C LEU A 24 9.96 7.63 -0.63
N THR A 25 9.57 8.89 -0.44
CA THR A 25 10.49 10.04 -0.47
C THR A 25 10.75 10.65 0.91
N LYS A 26 9.98 10.23 1.92
CA LYS A 26 10.13 10.64 3.32
C LYS A 26 9.49 9.60 4.24
N GLY A 27 10.04 9.43 5.45
CA GLY A 27 9.46 8.58 6.50
C GLY A 27 9.71 7.08 6.28
N THR A 28 8.93 6.26 6.99
CA THR A 28 8.95 4.79 6.91
C THR A 28 7.54 4.29 6.62
N TRP A 29 7.42 3.35 5.71
CA TRP A 29 6.16 2.69 5.35
C TRP A 29 6.29 1.19 5.53
N ALA A 30 5.32 0.55 6.16
CA ALA A 30 5.32 -0.90 6.36
C ALA A 30 4.01 -1.54 5.91
N PHE A 31 4.09 -2.78 5.45
CA PHE A 31 2.95 -3.63 5.19
C PHE A 31 2.86 -4.79 6.16
N TYR A 32 1.63 -5.06 6.58
CA TYR A 32 1.25 -6.18 7.41
C TYR A 32 0.31 -7.10 6.63
N ALA A 33 0.52 -8.40 6.78
CA ALA A 33 -0.25 -9.44 6.11
C ALA A 33 -0.45 -10.66 7.03
N PRO A 34 -1.47 -11.50 6.79
CA PRO A 34 -1.64 -12.73 7.54
C PRO A 34 -0.53 -13.72 7.19
N ARG A 35 0.31 -14.07 8.16
CA ARG A 35 1.34 -15.11 8.02
C ARG A 35 1.26 -16.07 9.20
N ASN A 36 1.17 -17.36 8.90
CA ASN A 36 1.08 -18.43 9.92
C ASN A 36 0.00 -18.18 11.00
N GLY A 37 -1.15 -17.62 10.59
CA GLY A 37 -2.25 -17.29 11.52
C GLY A 37 -1.98 -16.08 12.42
N LYS A 38 -1.02 -15.21 12.08
CA LYS A 38 -0.74 -13.96 12.80
C LYS A 38 -0.70 -12.77 11.85
N CYS A 39 -0.95 -11.58 12.39
CA CYS A 39 -0.67 -10.33 11.68
C CYS A 39 0.82 -10.03 11.84
N GLU A 40 1.61 -10.20 10.77
CA GLU A 40 3.04 -9.96 10.80
C GLU A 40 3.41 -8.84 9.84
N LYS A 41 4.40 -8.04 10.22
CA LYS A 41 5.06 -7.13 9.30
C LYS A 41 5.79 -7.95 8.25
N VAL A 42 5.42 -7.80 6.99
CA VAL A 42 5.95 -8.59 5.88
C VAL A 42 6.89 -7.78 5.00
N GLU A 43 6.71 -6.45 4.96
CA GLU A 43 7.52 -5.53 4.17
C GLU A 43 7.71 -4.22 4.94
N GLU A 44 8.87 -3.60 4.77
CA GLU A 44 9.21 -2.28 5.29
C GLU A 44 10.05 -1.53 4.25
N TYR A 45 9.75 -0.25 4.07
CA TYR A 45 10.39 0.64 3.12
C TYR A 45 10.77 1.95 3.81
N HIS A 46 11.89 2.52 3.39
CA HIS A 46 12.41 3.80 3.87
C HIS A 46 12.51 4.83 2.75
N ALA A 47 12.71 6.09 3.13
CA ALA A 47 12.94 7.17 2.18
C ALA A 47 14.09 6.83 1.21
N GLY A 48 13.81 6.89 -0.09
CA GLY A 48 14.72 6.48 -1.17
C GLY A 48 14.32 5.17 -1.83
N ASP A 49 13.51 4.33 -1.17
CA ASP A 49 13.10 3.04 -1.71
C ASP A 49 12.00 3.19 -2.77
N ALA A 50 12.04 2.27 -3.73
CA ALA A 50 10.98 2.05 -4.70
C ALA A 50 10.63 0.55 -4.75
N TRP A 51 9.35 0.23 -4.87
CA TRP A 51 8.88 -1.15 -4.91
C TRP A 51 7.75 -1.35 -5.91
N ILE A 52 7.61 -2.59 -6.37
CA ILE A 52 6.45 -3.07 -7.12
C ILE A 52 5.60 -3.86 -6.15
N HIS A 53 4.34 -3.47 -6.00
CA HIS A 53 3.43 -4.15 -5.09
C HIS A 53 2.43 -5.02 -5.88
N PRO A 54 2.52 -6.37 -5.79
CA PRO A 54 1.60 -7.28 -6.47
C PRO A 54 0.22 -7.32 -5.79
N VAL A 55 -0.80 -7.79 -6.50
CA VAL A 55 -2.17 -7.90 -5.97
C VAL A 55 -2.21 -8.88 -4.81
N HIS A 56 -2.45 -8.37 -3.60
CA HIS A 56 -2.80 -9.17 -2.44
C HIS A 56 -3.48 -8.32 -1.37
N ARG A 57 -4.16 -8.97 -0.43
CA ARG A 57 -4.79 -8.30 0.71
C ARG A 57 -3.75 -8.02 1.79
N HIS A 58 -3.62 -6.75 2.19
CA HIS A 58 -2.66 -6.28 3.18
C HIS A 58 -3.17 -5.02 3.88
N LEU A 59 -2.43 -4.59 4.89
CA LEU A 59 -2.64 -3.36 5.63
C LEU A 59 -1.34 -2.55 5.61
N GLY A 60 -1.41 -1.29 5.18
CA GLY A 60 -0.27 -0.39 5.10
C GLY A 60 -0.30 0.67 6.20
N VAL A 61 0.87 1.00 6.75
CA VAL A 61 1.02 1.94 7.87
C VAL A 61 2.21 2.86 7.73
N VAL A 62 2.08 4.06 8.29
CA VAL A 62 3.21 4.94 8.58
C VAL A 62 3.84 4.48 9.89
N GLU A 63 5.08 4.00 9.85
CA GLU A 63 5.84 3.66 11.06
C GLU A 63 6.73 4.83 11.51
N GLY A 64 6.84 5.01 12.82
CA GLY A 64 7.64 6.07 13.43
C GLY A 64 6.89 7.39 13.63
N ASN A 65 7.66 8.44 13.91
CA ASN A 65 7.13 9.75 14.32
C ASN A 65 7.15 10.80 13.19
N GLU A 66 7.51 10.40 11.97
CA GLU A 66 7.56 11.30 10.81
C GLU A 66 6.48 10.94 9.78
N PRO A 67 5.91 11.92 9.05
CA PRO A 67 5.01 11.63 7.95
C PRO A 67 5.70 10.81 6.85
N ALA A 68 4.97 9.88 6.25
CA ALA A 68 5.38 9.21 5.03
C ALA A 68 4.93 10.02 3.80
N VAL A 69 5.81 10.17 2.81
CA VAL A 69 5.47 10.79 1.52
C VAL A 69 5.70 9.79 0.40
N ILE A 70 4.61 9.33 -0.21
CA ILE A 70 4.61 8.21 -1.18
C ILE A 70 4.09 8.70 -2.51
N THR A 71 4.85 8.46 -3.58
CA THR A 71 4.40 8.65 -4.96
C THR A 71 4.03 7.30 -5.56
N LEU A 72 2.79 7.19 -6.03
CA LEU A 72 2.19 5.97 -6.58
C LEU A 72 1.99 6.07 -8.10
N PHE A 73 2.32 4.98 -8.79
CA PHE A 73 2.14 4.76 -10.22
C PHE A 73 1.30 3.49 -10.41
N GLY A 74 0.00 3.64 -10.64
CA GLY A 74 -0.90 2.51 -10.89
C GLY A 74 -0.69 1.92 -12.28
N PHE A 75 -0.69 0.59 -12.39
CA PHE A 75 -0.75 -0.10 -13.68
C PHE A 75 -2.21 -0.44 -13.99
N ASN A 76 -2.91 0.45 -14.69
CA ASN A 76 -4.26 0.19 -15.21
C ASN A 76 -4.23 -0.77 -16.42
N LEU A 77 -3.74 -1.99 -16.22
CA LEU A 77 -3.68 -3.00 -17.26
C LEU A 77 -5.02 -3.74 -17.34
N ARG A 78 -5.97 -3.22 -18.12
CA ARG A 78 -7.04 -4.07 -18.68
C ARG A 78 -6.44 -4.86 -19.83
N HIS A 79 -6.61 -6.18 -19.82
CA HIS A 79 -6.15 -7.05 -20.91
C HIS A 79 -6.81 -6.60 -22.23
N GLY A 80 -6.01 -6.22 -23.23
CA GLY A 80 -6.49 -5.80 -24.57
C GLY A 80 -6.67 -4.29 -24.79
N GLU A 81 -6.37 -3.45 -23.79
CA GLU A 81 -6.44 -1.98 -23.91
C GLU A 81 -5.04 -1.36 -24.16
N PRO A 82 -4.95 -0.13 -24.71
CA PRO A 82 -3.68 0.56 -24.92
C PRO A 82 -2.86 0.71 -23.63
N LEU A 83 -1.53 0.77 -23.79
CA LEU A 83 -0.53 0.90 -22.71
C LEU A 83 -0.94 1.93 -21.63
N PRO A 84 -0.52 1.72 -20.37
CA PRO A 84 -1.04 2.47 -19.23
C PRO A 84 -0.90 3.97 -19.45
N VAL A 85 -2.03 4.68 -19.30
CA VAL A 85 -2.04 6.13 -19.27
C VAL A 85 -1.29 6.54 -18.00
N LEU A 86 -0.12 7.16 -18.17
CA LEU A 86 0.54 7.87 -17.09
C LEU A 86 -0.48 8.90 -16.56
N ASP A 87 -0.93 8.73 -15.32
CA ASP A 87 -2.06 9.42 -14.67
C ASP A 87 -3.35 8.62 -14.43
N SER A 88 -3.36 7.31 -14.71
CA SER A 88 -4.31 6.45 -14.03
C SER A 88 -4.02 6.41 -12.53
N ASN A 89 -4.96 6.88 -11.72
CA ASN A 89 -5.04 6.51 -10.32
C ASN A 89 -5.17 4.96 -10.26
N PRO A 90 -4.72 4.27 -9.20
CA PRO A 90 -4.97 2.84 -9.08
C PRO A 90 -6.48 2.62 -8.97
N ASP A 91 -7.16 2.36 -10.09
CA ASP A 91 -8.61 2.41 -10.18
C ASP A 91 -9.32 1.20 -9.54
N HIS A 92 -8.63 0.44 -8.69
CA HIS A 92 -9.19 -0.73 -8.02
C HIS A 92 -8.61 -0.92 -6.62
N PHE A 93 -8.59 0.12 -5.78
CA PHE A 93 -8.49 -0.13 -4.34
C PHE A 93 -9.81 -0.72 -3.84
N ASP A 94 -9.78 -1.96 -3.35
CA ASP A 94 -10.89 -2.58 -2.66
C ASP A 94 -10.68 -2.49 -1.14
N PHE A 95 -11.37 -1.53 -0.52
CA PHE A 95 -11.37 -1.32 0.93
C PHE A 95 -12.44 -2.14 1.66
N THR A 96 -13.19 -2.98 0.95
CA THR A 96 -14.18 -3.89 1.58
C THR A 96 -13.54 -5.15 2.14
N GLN A 97 -12.21 -5.29 1.97
CA GLN A 97 -11.43 -6.41 2.45
C GLN A 97 -11.47 -6.48 3.98
N ALA A 98 -12.20 -7.45 4.51
CA ALA A 98 -12.22 -7.70 5.95
C ALA A 98 -10.81 -8.11 6.46
N PRO A 99 -10.43 -7.70 7.68
CA PRO A 99 -9.24 -8.21 8.34
C PRO A 99 -9.29 -9.74 8.40
N PRO A 100 -8.15 -10.43 8.22
CA PRO A 100 -8.03 -11.82 8.63
C PRO A 100 -8.45 -11.98 10.10
N SER A 101 -9.01 -13.14 10.48
CA SER A 101 -9.60 -13.36 11.81
C SER A 101 -8.66 -13.06 12.99
N GLU A 102 -7.36 -13.27 12.80
CA GLU A 102 -6.31 -13.08 13.80
C GLU A 102 -5.63 -11.70 13.71
N CYS A 103 -6.16 -10.80 12.89
CA CYS A 103 -5.55 -9.50 12.61
C CYS A 103 -6.45 -8.34 13.07
N PRO A 104 -5.85 -7.24 13.58
CA PRO A 104 -6.63 -6.06 13.92
C PRO A 104 -7.15 -5.36 12.66
N THR A 105 -8.27 -4.65 12.75
CA THR A 105 -8.82 -3.88 11.63
C THR A 105 -7.87 -2.76 11.17
N GLN A 106 -7.15 -2.16 12.11
CA GLN A 106 -6.15 -1.10 11.90
C GLN A 106 -5.03 -1.26 12.93
N LEU A 107 -3.81 -0.85 12.57
CA LEU A 107 -2.73 -0.64 13.53
C LEU A 107 -2.76 0.84 13.93
N ARG A 108 -2.81 1.11 15.24
CA ARG A 108 -2.79 2.47 15.79
C ARG A 108 -1.37 2.90 16.10
#